data_AF-A0A9P5PI01-F1
#
_entry.id   AF-A0A9P5PI01-F1
#
_cell.length_a   1.000
_cell.length_b   1.000
_cell.length_c   1.000
_cell.angle_alpha   90.00
_cell.angle_beta   90.00
_cell.angle_gamma   90.00
#
_symmetry.space_group_name_H-M   'P 1'
#
loop_
_entity.id
_entity.type
_entity.pdbx_description
1 polymer ?
#
loop_
_entity_poly.entity_id
_entity_poly.type
_entity_poly.pdbx_seq_one_letter_code
_entity_poly.pdbx_strand_id
1 'polypeptide(L)'
;LNYKQHNTINIIVPHWFDDVIKLGMGTLDVAPYEWPNPLVLQPGHHSDDAEKKRKISSIDPSKAALYTTADMTAESAVAKISPRQVFNGDRILLSTNLELGDRRLAIESIVERADGVIVPLEESADAEEEKRKVLECDILVTKYRNGLAYFSAIKEPKVIASLSWLFHVVSIGTSTSPLERLLHYPIPNKHIEGFTEHKITITNFTGEAREYLKKLITIMGAEFTPSMSAKNTILIAAQADGTKTARAREWDIPIVNHTWLEDCFIKWKNLSVGKDRYIYFPPGVDLSPQLGNRGFDEAVPYSEEPQEVEAEATKKKERSLLRTQDSARDAREAADIVMP
;
A
#
# COMPACT_ATOMS: atom_id res chain seq x y z
N LEU A 1 35.75 -22.19 -21.10
CA LEU A 1 34.87 -21.29 -21.88
C LEU A 1 34.75 -19.97 -21.13
N ASN A 2 35.61 -19.01 -21.47
CA ASN A 2 35.74 -17.72 -20.80
C ASN A 2 34.81 -16.70 -21.51
N TYR A 3 33.51 -16.74 -21.20
CA TYR A 3 32.48 -15.97 -21.92
C TYR A 3 32.35 -14.50 -21.46
N LYS A 4 33.08 -14.07 -20.43
CA LYS A 4 32.84 -12.78 -19.76
C LYS A 4 33.34 -11.53 -20.49
N GLN A 5 34.02 -11.64 -21.63
CA GLN A 5 34.65 -10.46 -22.23
C GLN A 5 33.81 -9.69 -23.25
N HIS A 6 32.69 -10.22 -23.77
CA HIS A 6 31.99 -9.53 -24.87
C HIS A 6 30.45 -9.56 -24.91
N ASN A 7 29.72 -10.02 -23.88
CA ASN A 7 28.25 -9.88 -23.89
C ASN A 7 27.64 -9.77 -22.49
N THR A 8 26.75 -8.78 -22.31
CA THR A 8 25.93 -8.50 -21.12
C THR A 8 24.78 -9.52 -20.97
N ILE A 9 25.08 -10.82 -21.13
CA ILE A 9 24.08 -11.89 -21.08
C ILE A 9 24.34 -12.72 -19.82
N ASN A 10 23.38 -12.69 -18.90
CA ASN A 10 23.41 -13.54 -17.70
C ASN A 10 22.85 -14.91 -18.06
N ILE A 11 23.64 -15.96 -17.81
CA ILE A 11 23.20 -17.34 -17.98
C ILE A 11 22.61 -17.79 -16.64
N ILE A 12 21.32 -18.08 -16.62
CA ILE A 12 20.59 -18.49 -15.41
C ILE A 12 19.95 -19.86 -15.60
N VAL A 13 19.71 -20.57 -14.49
CA VAL A 13 18.99 -21.85 -14.51
C VAL A 13 17.48 -21.64 -14.74
N PRO A 14 16.78 -22.61 -15.37
CA PRO A 14 15.35 -22.49 -15.67
C PRO A 14 14.43 -22.25 -14.46
N HIS A 15 14.85 -22.69 -13.27
CA HIS A 15 14.13 -22.51 -12.00
C HIS A 15 13.74 -21.05 -11.72
N TRP A 16 14.49 -20.08 -12.24
CA TRP A 16 14.11 -18.67 -12.13
C TRP A 16 12.73 -18.40 -12.72
N PHE A 17 12.40 -18.99 -13.87
CA PHE A 17 11.08 -18.83 -14.50
C PHE A 17 9.98 -19.49 -13.68
N ASP A 18 10.24 -20.69 -13.15
CA ASP A 18 9.29 -21.42 -12.31
C ASP A 18 8.95 -20.61 -11.05
N ASP A 19 9.97 -20.04 -10.41
CA ASP A 19 9.84 -19.27 -9.17
C ASP A 19 9.14 -17.92 -9.40
N VAL A 20 9.45 -17.24 -10.50
CA VAL A 20 8.75 -16.02 -10.97
C VAL A 20 7.26 -16.30 -11.15
N ILE A 21 6.92 -17.38 -11.86
CA ILE A 21 5.53 -17.79 -12.12
C ILE A 21 4.82 -18.15 -10.82
N LYS A 22 5.46 -18.96 -9.96
CA LYS A 22 4.88 -19.44 -8.71
C LYS A 22 4.61 -18.33 -7.71
N LEU A 23 5.51 -17.35 -7.61
CA LEU A 23 5.30 -16.16 -6.79
C LEU A 23 4.29 -15.19 -7.43
N GLY A 24 4.06 -15.32 -8.74
CA GLY A 24 3.27 -14.37 -9.52
C GLY A 24 3.90 -12.97 -9.48
N MET A 25 5.23 -12.89 -9.39
CA MET A 25 6.01 -11.66 -9.40
C MET A 25 6.72 -11.58 -10.73
N GLY A 26 6.54 -10.49 -11.49
CA GLY A 26 7.15 -10.37 -12.82
C GLY A 26 8.68 -10.29 -12.83
N THR A 27 9.32 -10.08 -11.66
CA THR A 27 10.78 -9.97 -11.52
C THR A 27 11.27 -10.62 -10.23
N LEU A 28 12.39 -11.34 -10.32
CA LEU A 28 13.16 -11.87 -9.20
C LEU A 28 14.64 -11.54 -9.38
N ASP A 29 15.39 -11.47 -8.29
CA ASP A 29 16.85 -11.36 -8.37
C ASP A 29 17.41 -12.57 -9.13
N VAL A 30 18.23 -12.30 -10.13
CA VAL A 30 18.85 -13.31 -10.99
C VAL A 30 20.09 -13.92 -10.34
N ALA A 31 20.75 -13.21 -9.41
CA ALA A 31 22.02 -13.63 -8.83
C ALA A 31 21.99 -15.03 -8.18
N PRO A 32 20.93 -15.45 -7.47
CA PRO A 32 20.83 -16.81 -6.91
C PRO A 32 20.71 -17.92 -7.97
N TYR A 33 20.42 -17.57 -9.23
CA TYR A 33 20.16 -18.49 -10.34
C TYR A 33 21.29 -18.50 -11.37
N GLU A 34 22.31 -17.65 -11.22
CA GLU A 34 23.39 -17.51 -12.19
C GLU A 34 24.31 -18.75 -12.26
N TRP A 35 24.61 -19.16 -13.48
CA TRP A 35 25.61 -20.18 -13.80
C TRP A 35 27.03 -19.60 -13.66
N PRO A 36 28.06 -20.36 -13.20
CA PRO A 36 28.12 -21.82 -13.02
C PRO A 36 27.72 -22.36 -11.65
N ASN A 37 27.40 -21.50 -10.69
CA ASN A 37 27.20 -21.92 -9.31
C ASN A 37 25.89 -21.38 -8.73
N PRO A 38 24.73 -21.85 -9.25
CA PRO A 38 23.42 -21.37 -8.82
C PRO A 38 23.13 -21.79 -7.38
N LEU A 39 22.84 -20.81 -6.52
CA LEU A 39 22.53 -21.02 -5.09
C LEU A 39 21.26 -21.86 -4.91
N VAL A 40 20.29 -21.71 -5.80
CA VAL A 40 19.02 -22.46 -5.76
C VAL A 40 19.19 -23.98 -5.88
N LEU A 41 20.30 -24.45 -6.48
CA LEU A 41 20.60 -25.88 -6.65
C LEU A 41 21.51 -26.45 -5.54
N GLN A 42 22.02 -25.60 -4.64
CA GLN A 42 22.92 -26.05 -3.58
C GLN A 42 22.13 -26.56 -2.38
N PRO A 43 22.28 -27.85 -1.99
CA PRO A 43 21.61 -28.38 -0.82
C PRO A 43 22.21 -27.77 0.45
N GLY A 44 21.36 -27.20 1.31
CA GLY A 44 21.75 -26.83 2.66
C GLY A 44 22.55 -25.53 2.81
N HIS A 45 22.56 -24.62 1.83
CA HIS A 45 22.95 -23.22 2.06
C HIS A 45 21.85 -22.46 2.82
N HIS A 46 21.52 -22.97 4.01
CA HIS A 46 20.91 -22.19 5.08
C HIS A 46 22.00 -21.26 5.64
N SER A 47 22.15 -20.11 4.98
CA SER A 47 22.54 -18.78 5.48
C SER A 47 23.62 -18.56 6.56
N ASP A 48 24.31 -19.55 7.10
CA ASP A 48 25.42 -19.30 8.04
C ASP A 48 26.56 -18.50 7.37
N ASP A 49 26.72 -18.62 6.04
CA ASP A 49 27.62 -17.78 5.25
C ASP A 49 26.95 -16.54 4.61
N ALA A 50 25.61 -16.43 4.64
CA ALA A 50 24.89 -15.25 4.15
C ALA A 50 25.01 -14.06 5.11
N GLU A 51 25.19 -14.30 6.41
CA GLU A 51 25.51 -13.23 7.37
C GLU A 51 26.86 -12.55 7.07
N LYS A 52 27.82 -13.27 6.48
CA LYS A 52 29.13 -12.71 6.09
C LYS A 52 29.10 -11.97 4.76
N LYS A 53 28.07 -12.18 3.93
CA LYS A 53 27.83 -11.45 2.68
C LYS A 53 26.63 -10.50 2.77
N ARG A 54 26.41 -9.88 3.94
CA ARG A 54 25.54 -8.69 4.12
C ARG A 54 26.09 -7.46 3.39
N LYS A 55 26.47 -7.59 2.12
CA LYS A 55 26.62 -6.46 1.21
C LYS A 55 25.21 -6.10 0.78
N ILE A 56 24.70 -5.07 1.45
CA ILE A 56 23.64 -4.17 1.02
C ILE A 56 23.47 -4.30 -0.50
N SER A 57 22.43 -4.99 -0.96
CA SER A 57 21.96 -4.76 -2.32
C SER A 57 21.73 -3.26 -2.39
N SER A 58 22.51 -2.57 -3.23
CA SER A 58 22.38 -1.13 -3.39
C SER A 58 20.93 -0.87 -3.78
N ILE A 59 20.14 -0.33 -2.85
CA ILE A 59 18.75 0.00 -3.11
C ILE A 59 18.78 0.99 -4.27
N ASP A 60 18.04 0.68 -5.33
CA ASP A 60 17.90 1.56 -6.48
C ASP A 60 17.49 2.97 -6.01
N PRO A 61 18.11 4.06 -6.51
CA PRO A 61 17.80 5.42 -6.06
C PRO A 61 16.31 5.79 -6.14
N SER A 62 15.57 5.28 -7.14
CA SER A 62 14.11 5.46 -7.25
C SER A 62 13.37 4.74 -6.12
N LYS A 63 13.84 3.54 -5.74
CA LYS A 63 13.25 2.75 -4.68
C LYS A 63 13.56 3.31 -3.28
N ALA A 64 14.74 3.88 -3.08
CA ALA A 64 15.04 4.65 -1.87
C ALA A 64 14.09 5.86 -1.75
N ALA A 65 13.93 6.63 -2.84
CA ALA A 65 13.00 7.75 -2.87
C ALA A 65 11.55 7.33 -2.57
N LEU A 66 11.09 6.17 -3.07
CA LEU A 66 9.78 5.62 -2.75
C LEU A 66 9.59 5.42 -1.24
N TYR A 67 10.53 4.77 -0.58
CA TYR A 67 10.40 4.47 0.84
C TYR A 67 10.52 5.73 1.69
N THR A 68 11.45 6.63 1.37
CA THR A 68 11.57 7.92 2.05
C THR A 68 10.27 8.73 1.94
N THR A 69 9.67 8.82 0.76
CA THR A 69 8.45 9.64 0.54
C THR A 69 7.19 8.96 1.02
N ALA A 70 7.18 7.64 1.13
CA ALA A 70 6.11 6.89 1.78
C ALA A 70 5.93 7.33 3.22
N ASP A 71 6.98 7.52 4.01
CA ASP A 71 6.86 7.93 5.42
C ASP A 71 7.00 9.45 5.66
N MET A 72 7.15 10.23 4.59
CA MET A 72 7.25 11.68 4.70
C MET A 72 5.96 12.32 5.20
N THR A 73 6.11 13.12 6.25
CA THR A 73 5.12 14.12 6.65
C THR A 73 5.35 15.42 5.87
N ALA A 74 4.36 16.31 5.88
CA ALA A 74 4.46 17.63 5.26
C ALA A 74 5.69 18.43 5.74
N GLU A 75 6.04 18.36 7.04
CA GLU A 75 7.21 19.05 7.59
C GLU A 75 8.52 18.48 7.06
N SER A 76 8.63 17.14 7.04
CA SER A 76 9.83 16.47 6.53
C SER A 76 10.00 16.74 5.03
N ALA A 77 8.90 16.82 4.28
CA ALA A 77 8.90 17.16 2.86
C ALA A 77 9.46 18.58 2.62
N VAL A 78 8.98 19.57 3.37
CA VAL A 78 9.45 20.96 3.27
C VAL A 78 10.94 21.10 3.56
N ALA A 79 11.47 20.31 4.49
CA ALA A 79 12.88 20.37 4.86
C ALA A 79 13.82 19.60 3.91
N LYS A 80 13.37 18.48 3.33
CA LYS A 80 14.24 17.53 2.63
C LYS A 80 14.11 17.55 1.10
N ILE A 81 12.97 17.98 0.57
CA ILE A 81 12.71 17.92 -0.87
C ILE A 81 13.30 19.15 -1.55
N SER A 82 14.21 18.92 -2.49
CA SER A 82 14.63 19.93 -3.46
C SER A 82 13.79 19.76 -4.73
N PRO A 83 12.82 20.66 -5.01
CA PRO A 83 11.88 20.45 -6.10
C PRO A 83 12.55 20.46 -7.47
N ARG A 84 12.18 19.50 -8.31
CA ARG A 84 12.53 19.45 -9.73
C ARG A 84 11.29 19.78 -10.55
N GLN A 85 11.48 20.42 -11.70
CA GLN A 85 10.39 20.69 -12.62
C GLN A 85 9.83 19.37 -13.14
N VAL A 86 8.53 19.14 -12.94
CA VAL A 86 7.87 17.88 -13.29
C VAL A 86 6.45 18.07 -13.79
N PHE A 87 5.77 19.14 -13.38
CA PHE A 87 4.35 19.34 -13.66
C PHE A 87 4.07 20.12 -14.95
N ASN A 88 5.05 20.81 -15.55
CA ASN A 88 4.93 21.46 -16.87
C ASN A 88 3.66 22.34 -17.04
N GLY A 89 3.24 23.03 -15.98
CA GLY A 89 2.04 23.86 -15.94
C GLY A 89 0.74 23.15 -15.54
N ASP A 90 0.78 21.86 -15.16
CA ASP A 90 -0.40 21.11 -14.71
C ASP A 90 -1.07 21.79 -13.51
N ARG A 91 -2.41 21.85 -13.55
CA ARG A 91 -3.21 22.45 -12.49
C ARG A 91 -3.47 21.42 -11.39
N ILE A 92 -2.96 21.70 -10.20
CA ILE A 92 -3.00 20.79 -9.06
C ILE A 92 -3.96 21.32 -8.01
N LEU A 93 -4.93 20.50 -7.62
CA LEU A 93 -5.85 20.76 -6.52
C LEU A 93 -5.44 19.94 -5.30
N LEU A 94 -5.18 20.62 -4.18
CA LEU A 94 -4.94 19.98 -2.88
C LEU A 94 -6.26 19.91 -2.10
N SER A 95 -6.74 18.69 -1.88
CA SER A 95 -8.00 18.40 -1.18
C SER A 95 -7.97 18.87 0.28
N THR A 96 -9.12 19.23 0.83
CA THR A 96 -9.28 19.63 2.25
C THR A 96 -9.00 18.47 3.21
N ASN A 97 -9.22 17.22 2.78
CA ASN A 97 -9.01 16.03 3.60
C ASN A 97 -7.53 15.68 3.86
N LEU A 98 -6.60 16.43 3.28
CA LEU A 98 -5.17 16.33 3.56
C LEU A 98 -4.80 16.88 4.94
N GLU A 99 -5.67 17.71 5.55
CA GLU A 99 -5.51 18.28 6.90
C GLU A 99 -4.13 18.96 7.08
N LEU A 100 -3.74 19.76 6.10
CA LEU A 100 -2.40 20.35 6.03
C LEU A 100 -2.18 21.50 7.02
N GLY A 101 -3.25 22.26 7.33
CA GLY A 101 -3.20 23.41 8.21
C GLY A 101 -2.13 24.41 7.75
N ASP A 102 -1.31 24.90 8.69
CA ASP A 102 -0.24 25.88 8.43
C ASP A 102 0.78 25.46 7.35
N ARG A 103 0.83 24.16 7.01
CA ARG A 103 1.81 23.61 6.06
C ARG A 103 1.31 23.63 4.63
N ARG A 104 0.04 23.96 4.41
CA ARG A 104 -0.55 24.03 3.07
C ARG A 104 0.25 24.94 2.15
N LEU A 105 0.54 26.17 2.59
CA LEU A 105 1.34 27.15 1.85
C LEU A 105 2.74 26.64 1.50
N ALA A 106 3.35 25.87 2.38
CA ALA A 106 4.69 25.33 2.14
C ALA A 106 4.66 24.24 1.06
N ILE A 107 3.60 23.41 1.02
CA ILE A 107 3.40 22.41 -0.04
C ILE A 107 3.01 23.08 -1.35
N GLU A 108 2.14 24.08 -1.33
CA GLU A 108 1.80 24.88 -2.52
C GLU A 108 3.07 25.49 -3.14
N SER A 109 3.96 26.05 -2.31
CA SER A 109 5.25 26.55 -2.78
C SER A 109 6.18 25.45 -3.34
N ILE A 110 6.11 24.22 -2.84
CA ILE A 110 6.85 23.08 -3.44
C ILE A 110 6.30 22.79 -4.84
N VAL A 111 4.99 22.81 -5.01
CA VAL A 111 4.32 22.57 -6.30
C VAL A 111 4.67 23.66 -7.31
N GLU A 112 4.61 24.93 -6.91
CA GLU A 112 4.97 26.06 -7.77
C GLU A 112 6.44 25.98 -8.22
N ARG A 113 7.37 25.64 -7.31
CA ARG A 113 8.78 25.42 -7.65
C ARG A 113 9.01 24.21 -8.57
N ALA A 114 8.06 23.28 -8.59
CA ALA A 114 8.07 22.11 -9.46
C ALA A 114 7.34 22.36 -10.81
N ASP A 115 7.07 23.63 -11.13
CA ASP A 115 6.38 24.09 -12.34
C ASP A 115 4.90 23.65 -12.41
N GLY A 116 4.24 23.52 -11.26
CA GLY A 116 2.80 23.25 -11.17
C GLY A 116 1.99 24.50 -10.80
N VAL A 117 0.73 24.55 -11.23
CA VAL A 117 -0.18 25.66 -10.92
C VAL A 117 -1.17 25.22 -9.86
N ILE A 118 -1.20 25.89 -8.70
CA ILE A 118 -2.17 25.57 -7.66
C ILE A 118 -3.55 26.12 -8.01
N VAL A 119 -4.57 25.26 -7.96
CA VAL A 119 -5.97 25.69 -8.00
C VAL A 119 -6.36 26.14 -6.59
N PRO A 120 -6.75 27.42 -6.40
CA PRO A 120 -7.05 27.96 -5.08
C PRO A 120 -8.30 27.28 -4.51
N LEU A 121 -8.17 26.81 -3.27
CA LEU A 121 -9.22 26.21 -2.48
C LEU A 121 -8.99 26.59 -1.02
N GLU A 122 -9.98 27.21 -0.39
CA GLU A 122 -9.94 27.50 1.04
C GLU A 122 -10.13 26.21 1.86
N GLU A 123 -9.45 26.07 3.01
CA GLU A 123 -9.64 24.89 3.87
C GLU A 123 -11.07 24.78 4.43
N SER A 124 -11.78 25.92 4.54
CA SER A 124 -13.19 25.99 4.92
C SER A 124 -14.17 25.71 3.77
N ALA A 125 -13.67 25.47 2.55
CA ALA A 125 -14.52 25.19 1.41
C ALA A 125 -15.36 23.92 1.64
N ASP A 126 -16.62 23.97 1.23
CA ASP A 126 -17.50 22.81 1.32
C ASP A 126 -17.22 21.80 0.19
N ALA A 127 -17.83 20.61 0.31
CA ALA A 127 -17.61 19.52 -0.62
C ALA A 127 -18.10 19.81 -2.05
N GLU A 128 -19.08 20.71 -2.24
CA GLU A 128 -19.58 21.08 -3.56
C GLU A 128 -18.68 22.12 -4.23
N GLU A 129 -18.11 23.03 -3.44
CA GLU A 129 -17.08 23.95 -3.92
C GLU A 129 -15.82 23.19 -4.37
N GLU A 130 -15.33 22.25 -3.57
CA GLU A 130 -14.19 21.40 -3.93
C GLU A 130 -14.45 20.63 -5.23
N LYS A 131 -15.63 20.03 -5.36
CA LYS A 131 -16.06 19.31 -6.58
C LYS A 131 -16.09 20.22 -7.81
N ARG A 132 -16.56 21.47 -7.69
CA ARG A 132 -16.51 22.45 -8.79
C ARG A 132 -15.07 22.78 -9.18
N LYS A 133 -14.17 22.90 -8.21
CA LYS A 133 -12.74 23.13 -8.44
C LYS A 133 -12.02 21.94 -9.06
N VAL A 134 -12.47 20.71 -8.81
CA VAL A 134 -11.95 19.51 -9.49
C VAL A 134 -12.09 19.63 -11.01
N LEU A 135 -13.16 20.24 -11.53
CA LEU A 135 -13.34 20.45 -12.97
C LEU A 135 -12.23 21.34 -13.58
N GLU A 136 -11.68 22.25 -12.77
CA GLU A 136 -10.62 23.19 -13.15
C GLU A 136 -9.20 22.61 -12.97
N CYS A 137 -9.04 21.40 -12.43
CA CYS A 137 -7.72 20.79 -12.21
C CYS A 137 -7.42 19.62 -13.17
N ASP A 138 -6.15 19.36 -13.37
CA ASP A 138 -5.61 18.22 -14.12
C ASP A 138 -5.21 17.09 -13.15
N ILE A 139 -4.75 17.48 -11.95
CA ILE A 139 -4.31 16.59 -10.88
C ILE A 139 -5.09 16.89 -9.59
N LEU A 140 -5.68 15.86 -8.98
CA LEU A 140 -6.27 15.91 -7.65
C LEU A 140 -5.37 15.18 -6.66
N VAL A 141 -4.85 15.90 -5.65
CA VAL A 141 -4.12 15.32 -4.53
C VAL A 141 -5.06 15.20 -3.34
N THR A 142 -5.31 13.97 -2.91
CA THR A 142 -6.27 13.68 -1.84
C THR A 142 -5.83 12.50 -0.97
N LYS A 143 -6.26 12.47 0.29
CA LYS A 143 -5.89 11.41 1.25
C LYS A 143 -6.71 10.15 1.02
N TYR A 144 -8.01 10.33 0.76
CA TYR A 144 -8.98 9.25 0.81
C TYR A 144 -9.72 9.03 -0.51
N ARG A 145 -10.10 7.78 -0.79
CA ARG A 145 -10.98 7.37 -1.90
C ARG A 145 -12.45 7.60 -1.57
N ASN A 146 -12.81 8.81 -1.15
CA ASN A 146 -14.18 9.17 -0.81
C ASN A 146 -14.43 10.66 -1.06
N GLY A 147 -15.71 11.05 -0.98
CA GLY A 147 -16.12 12.44 -1.12
C GLY A 147 -16.36 12.85 -2.58
N LEU A 148 -17.16 13.91 -2.74
CA LEU A 148 -17.65 14.36 -4.05
C LEU A 148 -16.52 14.71 -5.02
N ALA A 149 -15.43 15.30 -4.50
CA ALA A 149 -14.24 15.64 -5.27
C ALA A 149 -13.59 14.41 -5.92
N TYR A 150 -13.39 13.33 -5.15
CA TYR A 150 -12.80 12.09 -5.64
C TYR A 150 -13.70 11.43 -6.70
N PHE A 151 -15.01 11.31 -6.44
CA PHE A 151 -15.96 10.73 -7.39
C PHE A 151 -16.11 11.55 -8.67
N SER A 152 -16.00 12.87 -8.58
CA SER A 152 -15.98 13.74 -9.75
C SER A 152 -14.71 13.55 -10.56
N ALA A 153 -13.56 13.42 -9.89
CA ALA A 153 -12.28 13.24 -10.56
C ALA A 153 -12.17 11.91 -11.30
N ILE A 154 -12.75 10.82 -10.79
CA ILE A 154 -12.74 9.50 -11.48
C ILE A 154 -13.54 9.53 -12.79
N LYS A 155 -14.59 10.35 -12.86
CA LYS A 155 -15.47 10.44 -14.04
C LYS A 155 -14.80 11.17 -15.21
N GLU A 156 -13.67 11.81 -14.97
CA GLU A 156 -12.91 12.58 -15.94
C GLU A 156 -11.48 12.01 -16.09
N PRO A 157 -10.77 12.32 -17.17
CA PRO A 157 -9.39 11.87 -17.37
C PRO A 157 -8.40 12.69 -16.52
N LYS A 158 -8.60 12.71 -15.19
CA LYS A 158 -7.75 13.42 -14.22
C LYS A 158 -6.79 12.45 -13.53
N VAL A 159 -5.64 12.96 -13.13
CA VAL A 159 -4.68 12.20 -12.32
C VAL A 159 -5.08 12.34 -10.85
N ILE A 160 -5.39 11.22 -10.19
CA ILE A 160 -5.71 11.20 -8.76
C ILE A 160 -4.55 10.61 -7.99
N ALA A 161 -4.03 11.33 -7.00
CA ALA A 161 -2.81 10.97 -6.30
C ALA A 161 -2.85 11.28 -4.81
N SER A 162 -1.93 10.69 -4.06
CA SER A 162 -1.67 11.00 -2.65
C SER A 162 -0.54 12.03 -2.49
N LEU A 163 -0.35 12.56 -1.28
CA LEU A 163 0.81 13.39 -0.97
C LEU A 163 2.15 12.65 -1.15
N SER A 164 2.18 11.34 -0.87
CA SER A 164 3.41 10.55 -1.05
C SER A 164 3.82 10.47 -2.52
N TRP A 165 2.85 10.41 -3.45
CA TRP A 165 3.12 10.53 -4.88
C TRP A 165 3.68 11.90 -5.24
N LEU A 166 3.04 12.97 -4.76
CA LEU A 166 3.48 14.34 -5.01
C LEU A 166 4.94 14.54 -4.60
N PHE A 167 5.29 14.12 -3.39
CA PHE A 167 6.66 14.20 -2.88
C PHE A 167 7.63 13.33 -3.68
N HIS A 168 7.19 12.16 -4.14
CA HIS A 168 7.99 11.27 -4.97
C HIS A 168 8.33 11.89 -6.32
N VAL A 169 7.33 12.28 -7.11
CA VAL A 169 7.53 12.81 -8.47
C VAL A 169 8.35 14.10 -8.46
N VAL A 170 8.14 14.95 -7.46
CA VAL A 170 8.92 16.19 -7.27
C VAL A 170 10.36 15.89 -6.88
N SER A 171 10.60 14.87 -6.04
CA SER A 171 11.95 14.49 -5.61
C SER A 171 12.76 13.86 -6.73
N ILE A 172 12.14 13.02 -7.58
CA ILE A 172 12.84 12.36 -8.69
C ILE A 172 12.89 13.26 -9.95
N GLY A 173 11.92 14.16 -10.13
CA GLY A 173 11.78 15.02 -11.31
C GLY A 173 11.22 14.29 -12.53
N THR A 174 10.33 13.32 -12.31
CA THR A 174 9.72 12.51 -13.38
C THR A 174 8.28 12.23 -13.01
N SER A 175 7.35 12.53 -13.92
CA SER A 175 5.94 12.23 -13.74
C SER A 175 5.72 10.74 -13.98
N THR A 176 5.24 10.03 -12.96
CA THR A 176 4.91 8.61 -13.00
C THR A 176 3.44 8.42 -12.69
N SER A 177 2.80 7.35 -13.17
CA SER A 177 1.39 7.13 -12.83
C SER A 177 1.23 6.87 -11.31
N PRO A 178 0.27 7.51 -10.63
CA PRO A 178 -0.01 7.22 -9.22
C PRO A 178 -0.45 5.77 -8.98
N LEU A 179 -0.90 5.06 -10.02
CA LEU A 179 -1.31 3.66 -9.94
C LEU A 179 -0.14 2.70 -9.88
N GLU A 180 1.07 3.08 -10.28
CA GLU A 180 2.23 2.20 -10.31
C GLU A 180 2.70 1.75 -8.92
N ARG A 181 2.31 2.48 -7.85
CA ARG A 181 2.77 2.22 -6.48
C ARG A 181 1.61 2.33 -5.48
N LEU A 182 1.58 1.43 -4.50
CA LEU A 182 0.46 1.33 -3.55
C LEU A 182 0.13 2.63 -2.79
N LEU A 183 1.14 3.30 -2.24
CA LEU A 183 0.94 4.51 -1.42
C LEU A 183 0.86 5.79 -2.25
N HIS A 184 1.00 5.71 -3.58
CA HIS A 184 0.91 6.87 -4.47
C HIS A 184 -0.53 7.21 -4.84
N TYR A 185 -1.44 6.24 -4.74
CA TYR A 185 -2.86 6.46 -4.90
C TYR A 185 -3.52 6.69 -3.53
N PRO A 186 -4.60 7.50 -3.43
CA PRO A 186 -5.34 7.66 -2.18
C PRO A 186 -5.80 6.32 -1.58
N ILE A 187 -6.07 6.27 -0.28
CA ILE A 187 -6.49 5.04 0.41
C ILE A 187 -7.99 5.08 0.77
N PRO A 188 -8.70 3.94 0.86
CA PRO A 188 -10.04 3.95 1.45
C PRO A 188 -10.02 4.51 2.88
N ASN A 189 -11.09 5.21 3.28
CA ASN A 189 -11.21 5.83 4.60
C ASN A 189 -11.55 4.83 5.73
N LYS A 190 -11.86 3.58 5.38
CA LYS A 190 -12.18 2.49 6.31
C LYS A 190 -11.07 1.45 6.26
N HIS A 191 -10.72 0.92 7.42
CA HIS A 191 -9.85 -0.25 7.53
C HIS A 191 -10.47 -1.47 6.83
N ILE A 192 -9.62 -2.43 6.50
CA ILE A 192 -10.06 -3.70 5.93
C ILE A 192 -10.81 -4.49 7.01
N GLU A 193 -11.99 -5.00 6.66
CA GLU A 193 -12.78 -5.83 7.57
C GLU A 193 -11.97 -7.07 8.03
N GLY A 194 -11.96 -7.31 9.35
CA GLY A 194 -11.21 -8.40 9.98
C GLY A 194 -9.69 -8.17 10.11
N PHE A 195 -9.14 -7.11 9.51
CA PHE A 195 -7.69 -6.87 9.57
C PHE A 195 -7.22 -6.36 10.95
N THR A 196 -8.13 -5.76 11.72
CA THR A 196 -7.89 -5.33 13.12
C THR A 196 -7.61 -6.47 14.08
N GLU A 197 -7.97 -7.71 13.71
CA GLU A 197 -7.70 -8.90 14.52
C GLU A 197 -6.24 -9.36 14.37
N HIS A 198 -5.51 -8.85 13.37
CA HIS A 198 -4.15 -9.26 13.12
C HIS A 198 -3.13 -8.49 13.97
N LYS A 199 -2.22 -9.25 14.58
CA LYS A 199 -0.98 -8.76 15.20
C LYS A 199 0.20 -9.23 14.36
N ILE A 200 0.74 -8.34 13.55
CA ILE A 200 1.72 -8.67 12.51
C ILE A 200 3.12 -8.23 12.95
N THR A 201 4.11 -9.10 12.77
CA THR A 201 5.53 -8.73 12.91
C THR A 201 6.28 -8.97 11.60
N ILE A 202 7.41 -8.31 11.45
CA ILE A 202 8.24 -8.35 10.24
C ILE A 202 9.62 -8.92 10.59
N THR A 203 10.20 -9.72 9.69
CA THR A 203 11.57 -10.23 9.76
C THR A 203 12.28 -10.12 8.41
N ASN A 204 13.61 -10.00 8.43
CA ASN A 204 14.47 -9.93 7.24
C ASN A 204 14.22 -8.69 6.34
N PHE A 205 13.52 -7.66 6.86
CA PHE A 205 13.45 -6.31 6.26
C PHE A 205 14.13 -5.30 7.17
N THR A 206 14.92 -4.39 6.59
CA THR A 206 15.71 -3.39 7.32
C THR A 206 15.47 -1.98 6.80
N GLY A 207 15.72 -0.97 7.64
CA GLY A 207 15.63 0.44 7.24
C GLY A 207 14.23 0.84 6.76
N GLU A 208 14.16 1.64 5.72
CA GLU A 208 12.92 2.23 5.21
C GLU A 208 11.95 1.18 4.64
N ALA A 209 12.45 0.05 4.12
CA ALA A 209 11.61 -1.05 3.65
C ALA A 209 10.73 -1.63 4.79
N ARG A 210 11.26 -1.65 6.02
CA ARG A 210 10.52 -2.09 7.20
C ARG A 210 9.45 -1.09 7.61
N GLU A 211 9.76 0.21 7.55
CA GLU A 211 8.80 1.26 7.88
C GLU A 211 7.67 1.33 6.83
N TYR A 212 8.00 1.13 5.55
CA TYR A 212 7.00 0.97 4.48
C TYR A 212 5.99 -0.14 4.76
N LEU A 213 6.46 -1.34 5.12
CA LEU A 213 5.59 -2.46 5.48
C LEU A 213 4.75 -2.16 6.74
N LYS A 214 5.36 -1.55 7.76
CA LYS A 214 4.65 -1.11 8.96
C LYS A 214 3.54 -0.12 8.61
N LYS A 215 3.81 0.84 7.73
CA LYS A 215 2.80 1.79 7.23
C LYS A 215 1.64 1.06 6.56
N LEU A 216 1.90 0.12 5.66
CA LEU A 216 0.85 -0.70 5.04
C LEU A 216 0.02 -1.48 6.07
N ILE A 217 0.65 -2.14 7.05
CA ILE A 217 -0.02 -2.87 8.13
C ILE A 217 -0.97 -1.95 8.90
N THR A 218 -0.48 -0.76 9.31
CA THR A 218 -1.26 0.20 10.10
C THR A 218 -2.40 0.81 9.30
N ILE A 219 -2.19 1.16 8.03
CA ILE A 219 -3.23 1.72 7.15
C ILE A 219 -4.40 0.74 6.97
N MET A 220 -4.11 -0.55 6.85
CA MET A 220 -5.14 -1.58 6.70
C MET A 220 -5.86 -1.90 8.01
N GLY A 221 -5.34 -1.43 9.16
CA GLY A 221 -5.97 -1.54 10.48
C GLY A 221 -5.36 -2.59 11.42
N ALA A 222 -4.30 -3.29 11.02
CA ALA A 222 -3.65 -4.31 11.85
C ALA A 222 -2.64 -3.68 12.85
N GLU A 223 -2.38 -4.40 13.95
CA GLU A 223 -1.37 -4.01 14.92
C GLU A 223 0.01 -4.50 14.49
N PHE A 224 0.95 -3.57 14.29
CA PHE A 224 2.36 -3.93 14.09
C PHE A 224 3.09 -4.12 15.43
N THR A 225 3.78 -5.25 15.59
CA THR A 225 4.64 -5.50 16.75
C THR A 225 6.12 -5.62 16.36
N PRO A 226 7.04 -4.83 16.96
CA PRO A 226 8.47 -4.94 16.66
C PRO A 226 9.07 -6.28 17.09
N SER A 227 8.64 -6.78 18.25
CA SER A 227 8.98 -8.09 18.80
C SER A 227 7.91 -9.11 18.45
N MET A 228 8.32 -10.37 18.34
CA MET A 228 7.41 -11.48 18.07
C MET A 228 7.05 -12.21 19.38
N SER A 229 5.79 -12.59 19.52
CA SER A 229 5.25 -13.37 20.63
C SER A 229 4.23 -14.38 20.10
N ALA A 230 3.80 -15.34 20.91
CA ALA A 230 2.73 -16.29 20.57
C ALA A 230 1.36 -15.63 20.32
N LYS A 231 1.20 -14.33 20.64
CA LYS A 231 -0.02 -13.55 20.32
C LYS A 231 -0.03 -13.03 18.89
N ASN A 232 1.11 -13.08 18.18
CA ASN A 232 1.16 -12.66 16.79
C ASN A 232 0.38 -13.62 15.92
N THR A 233 -0.36 -13.08 14.96
CA THR A 233 -1.20 -13.88 14.06
C THR A 233 -0.47 -14.20 12.75
N ILE A 234 0.49 -13.36 12.34
CA ILE A 234 1.19 -13.47 11.05
C ILE A 234 2.63 -12.97 11.21
N LEU A 235 3.58 -13.69 10.61
CA LEU A 235 4.95 -13.25 10.39
C LEU A 235 5.15 -12.94 8.91
N ILE A 236 5.49 -11.67 8.59
CA ILE A 236 5.93 -11.29 7.24
C ILE A 236 7.44 -11.42 7.17
N ALA A 237 7.92 -12.22 6.22
CA ALA A 237 9.34 -12.51 6.06
C ALA A 237 9.82 -12.23 4.63
N ALA A 238 11.06 -11.76 4.48
CA ALA A 238 11.72 -11.69 3.17
C ALA A 238 12.35 -13.04 2.77
N GLN A 239 12.67 -13.89 3.76
CA GLN A 239 13.30 -15.20 3.60
C GLN A 239 12.70 -16.19 4.60
N ALA A 240 12.77 -17.49 4.32
CA ALA A 240 12.16 -18.51 5.17
C ALA A 240 12.98 -18.86 6.44
N ASP A 241 14.17 -18.32 6.60
CA ASP A 241 15.12 -18.63 7.67
C ASP A 241 15.25 -17.48 8.69
N GLY A 242 15.97 -17.74 9.78
CA GLY A 242 16.15 -16.80 10.88
C GLY A 242 15.42 -17.14 12.18
N THR A 243 15.72 -16.39 13.23
CA THR A 243 15.24 -16.68 14.60
C THR A 243 13.73 -16.51 14.74
N LYS A 244 13.15 -15.45 14.14
CA LYS A 244 11.70 -15.22 14.16
C LYS A 244 10.95 -16.28 13.36
N THR A 245 11.47 -16.74 12.21
CA THR A 245 10.81 -17.79 11.42
C THR A 245 10.86 -19.14 12.12
N ALA A 246 11.95 -19.48 12.82
CA ALA A 246 12.00 -20.66 13.68
C ALA A 246 10.93 -20.60 14.80
N ARG A 247 10.84 -19.48 15.51
CA ARG A 247 9.79 -19.27 16.54
C ARG A 247 8.38 -19.28 15.98
N ALA A 248 8.18 -18.76 14.77
CA ALA A 248 6.87 -18.80 14.11
C ALA A 248 6.42 -20.23 13.86
N ARG A 249 7.32 -21.11 13.40
CA ARG A 249 7.02 -22.53 13.24
C ARG A 249 6.70 -23.21 14.58
N GLU A 250 7.46 -22.91 15.63
CA GLU A 250 7.21 -23.45 16.98
C GLU A 250 5.84 -23.04 17.54
N TRP A 251 5.34 -21.86 17.16
CA TRP A 251 4.05 -21.32 17.63
C TRP A 251 2.91 -21.49 16.64
N ASP A 252 3.11 -22.26 15.56
CA ASP A 252 2.14 -22.44 14.46
C ASP A 252 1.63 -21.11 13.86
N ILE A 253 2.49 -20.09 13.85
CA ILE A 253 2.19 -18.79 13.26
C ILE A 253 2.53 -18.84 11.76
N PRO A 254 1.57 -18.49 10.87
CA PRO A 254 1.82 -18.50 9.44
C PRO A 254 2.93 -17.52 9.06
N ILE A 255 3.87 -18.03 8.27
CA ILE A 255 4.98 -17.27 7.68
C ILE A 255 4.62 -16.98 6.23
N VAL A 256 4.46 -15.70 5.89
CA VAL A 256 4.11 -15.25 4.55
C VAL A 256 5.13 -14.25 4.03
N ASN A 257 5.29 -14.18 2.72
CA ASN A 257 6.08 -13.12 2.08
C ASN A 257 5.28 -11.81 1.96
N HIS A 258 5.97 -10.74 1.61
CA HIS A 258 5.38 -9.39 1.53
C HIS A 258 4.25 -9.25 0.49
N THR A 259 4.21 -10.13 -0.52
CA THR A 259 3.19 -10.04 -1.59
C THR A 259 1.78 -10.30 -1.08
N TRP A 260 1.61 -11.05 0.02
CA TRP A 260 0.33 -11.20 0.70
C TRP A 260 -0.20 -9.86 1.21
N LEU A 261 0.66 -9.09 1.88
CA LEU A 261 0.29 -7.79 2.44
C LEU A 261 -0.06 -6.79 1.32
N GLU A 262 0.75 -6.76 0.25
CA GLU A 262 0.49 -5.93 -0.92
C GLU A 262 -0.81 -6.34 -1.64
N ASP A 263 -1.10 -7.64 -1.78
CA ASP A 263 -2.36 -8.11 -2.37
C ASP A 263 -3.57 -7.74 -1.51
N CYS A 264 -3.45 -7.84 -0.17
CA CYS A 264 -4.49 -7.37 0.76
C CYS A 264 -4.75 -5.87 0.57
N PHE A 265 -3.69 -5.07 0.36
CA PHE A 265 -3.80 -3.64 0.13
C PHE A 265 -4.41 -3.31 -1.24
N ILE A 266 -3.96 -3.96 -2.32
CA ILE A 266 -4.48 -3.74 -3.69
C ILE A 266 -5.98 -4.06 -3.75
N LYS A 267 -6.37 -5.22 -3.20
CA LYS A 267 -7.77 -5.69 -3.20
C LYS A 267 -8.61 -5.10 -2.07
N TRP A 268 -7.97 -4.36 -1.16
CA TRP A 268 -8.53 -3.85 0.08
C TRP A 268 -9.38 -4.90 0.84
N LYS A 269 -8.84 -6.11 0.99
CA LYS A 269 -9.53 -7.27 1.57
C LYS A 269 -8.57 -8.12 2.40
N ASN A 270 -9.07 -8.71 3.50
CA ASN A 270 -8.33 -9.71 4.25
C ASN A 270 -8.26 -11.02 3.45
N LEU A 271 -7.11 -11.30 2.83
CA LEU A 271 -6.90 -12.49 2.01
C LEU A 271 -6.37 -13.65 2.85
N SER A 272 -6.77 -14.87 2.49
CA SER A 272 -6.19 -16.07 3.10
C SER A 272 -4.68 -16.14 2.87
N VAL A 273 -3.95 -16.37 3.96
CA VAL A 273 -2.49 -16.59 3.97
C VAL A 273 -2.08 -17.89 3.29
N GLY A 274 -2.98 -18.87 3.19
CA GLY A 274 -2.67 -20.23 2.75
C GLY A 274 -2.51 -20.44 1.25
N LYS A 275 -2.34 -19.37 0.45
CA LYS A 275 -2.05 -19.54 -0.98
C LYS A 275 -0.57 -19.82 -1.19
N ASP A 276 -0.25 -20.76 -2.06
CA ASP A 276 1.13 -21.17 -2.36
C ASP A 276 2.06 -19.99 -2.63
N ARG A 277 1.61 -18.99 -3.41
CA ARG A 277 2.42 -17.80 -3.73
C ARG A 277 2.86 -16.98 -2.50
N TYR A 278 2.12 -17.04 -1.40
CA TYR A 278 2.41 -16.27 -0.18
C TYR A 278 3.33 -17.02 0.78
N ILE A 279 3.25 -18.35 0.79
CA ILE A 279 4.05 -19.20 1.68
C ILE A 279 5.30 -19.78 0.98
N TYR A 280 5.48 -19.48 -0.30
CA TYR A 280 6.63 -19.92 -1.08
C TYR A 280 7.82 -18.98 -0.92
N PHE A 281 8.98 -19.57 -0.64
CA PHE A 281 10.27 -18.90 -0.50
C PHE A 281 11.31 -19.72 -1.26
N PRO A 282 11.79 -19.25 -2.42
CA PRO A 282 12.84 -19.95 -3.14
C PRO A 282 14.13 -20.01 -2.31
N PRO A 283 14.86 -21.15 -2.31
CA PRO A 283 16.12 -21.28 -1.58
C PRO A 283 17.15 -20.23 -2.01
N GLY A 284 17.73 -19.53 -1.03
CA GLY A 284 18.79 -18.55 -1.28
C GLY A 284 18.34 -17.22 -1.92
N VAL A 285 17.03 -17.01 -2.09
CA VAL A 285 16.48 -15.77 -2.64
C VAL A 285 16.00 -14.85 -1.53
N ASP A 286 16.41 -13.59 -1.58
CA ASP A 286 15.84 -12.52 -0.76
C ASP A 286 14.70 -11.84 -1.53
N LEU A 287 13.51 -11.80 -0.93
CA LEU A 287 12.33 -11.16 -1.50
C LEU A 287 12.25 -9.66 -1.20
N SER A 288 13.17 -9.11 -0.40
CA SER A 288 13.19 -7.67 -0.09
C SER A 288 13.29 -6.75 -1.33
N PRO A 289 14.05 -7.11 -2.40
CA PRO A 289 14.16 -6.27 -3.59
C PRO A 289 12.87 -6.16 -4.43
N GLN A 290 11.87 -7.01 -4.22
CA GLN A 290 10.59 -6.96 -4.94
C GLN A 290 9.54 -6.08 -4.25
N LEU A 291 9.73 -5.80 -2.95
CA LEU A 291 8.79 -4.99 -2.17
C LEU A 291 8.57 -3.59 -2.76
N GLY A 292 7.32 -3.16 -2.91
CA GLY A 292 6.98 -1.80 -3.36
C GLY A 292 7.11 -1.59 -4.88
N ASN A 293 7.35 -2.66 -5.65
CA ASN A 293 7.33 -2.62 -7.12
C ASN A 293 5.92 -2.84 -7.69
N ARG A 294 4.93 -3.06 -6.81
CA ARG A 294 3.55 -3.39 -7.19
C ARG A 294 2.64 -2.17 -7.06
N GLY A 295 1.75 -2.04 -8.04
CA GLY A 295 0.75 -0.99 -8.13
C GLY A 295 -0.67 -1.56 -8.14
N PHE A 296 -1.62 -0.69 -8.46
CA PHE A 296 -2.98 -1.08 -8.81
C PHE A 296 -3.04 -1.46 -10.29
N ASP A 297 -3.80 -2.51 -10.60
CA ASP A 297 -4.23 -2.74 -11.97
C ASP A 297 -5.12 -1.55 -12.41
N GLU A 298 -5.15 -1.20 -13.71
CA GLU A 298 -5.87 0.00 -14.24
C GLU A 298 -7.32 0.13 -13.74
N ALA A 299 -7.96 -0.98 -13.35
CA ALA A 299 -9.22 -0.98 -12.62
C ALA A 299 -8.99 -0.78 -11.11
N VAL A 300 -8.88 0.48 -10.67
CA VAL A 300 -9.02 0.81 -9.24
C VAL A 300 -10.40 0.32 -8.77
N PRO A 301 -10.49 -0.59 -7.79
CA PRO A 301 -11.77 -1.11 -7.35
C PRO A 301 -12.68 0.04 -6.89
N TYR A 302 -13.87 0.08 -7.47
CA TYR A 302 -14.99 0.96 -7.13
C TYR A 302 -15.08 1.17 -5.60
N SER A 303 -14.92 2.41 -5.17
CA SER A 303 -15.51 2.84 -3.89
C SER A 303 -17.00 3.06 -4.14
N GLU A 304 -17.87 2.48 -3.32
CA GLU A 304 -19.33 2.70 -3.38
C GLU A 304 -19.63 4.21 -3.38
N GLU A 305 -20.46 4.67 -4.33
CA GLU A 305 -20.81 6.09 -4.40
C GLU A 305 -21.51 6.52 -3.09
N PRO A 306 -21.31 7.76 -2.58
CA PRO A 306 -21.86 8.20 -1.30
C PRO A 306 -23.38 8.10 -1.24
N GLN A 307 -24.05 8.23 -2.40
CA GLN A 307 -25.50 8.11 -2.52
C GLN A 307 -26.01 6.71 -2.18
N GLU A 308 -25.25 5.65 -2.50
CA GLU A 308 -25.64 4.28 -2.17
C GLU A 308 -25.48 4.02 -0.67
N VAL A 309 -24.40 4.52 -0.06
CA VAL A 309 -24.11 4.33 1.37
C VAL A 309 -25.09 5.13 2.25
N GLU A 310 -25.43 6.36 1.89
CA GLU A 310 -26.47 7.13 2.59
C GLU A 310 -27.87 6.55 2.38
N ALA A 311 -28.20 6.09 1.16
CA ALA A 311 -29.47 5.45 0.89
C ALA A 311 -29.61 4.11 1.64
N GLU A 312 -28.53 3.33 1.75
CA GLU A 312 -28.53 2.07 2.48
C GLU A 312 -28.52 2.28 3.99
N ALA A 313 -27.78 3.26 4.51
CA ALA A 313 -27.84 3.66 5.91
C ALA A 313 -29.25 4.15 6.30
N THR A 314 -29.90 4.92 5.43
CA THR A 314 -31.28 5.40 5.64
C THR A 314 -32.27 4.23 5.60
N LYS A 315 -32.18 3.34 4.60
CA LYS A 315 -33.00 2.11 4.53
C LYS A 315 -32.81 1.18 5.73
N LYS A 316 -31.58 1.05 6.24
CA LYS A 316 -31.26 0.21 7.41
C LYS A 316 -31.82 0.83 8.69
N LYS A 317 -31.79 2.15 8.81
CA LYS A 317 -32.40 2.90 9.92
C LYS A 317 -33.92 2.79 9.90
N GLU A 318 -34.54 2.92 8.72
CA GLU A 318 -35.99 2.71 8.52
C GLU A 318 -36.42 1.28 8.85
N ARG A 319 -35.69 0.25 8.37
CA ARG A 319 -35.97 -1.16 8.73
C ARG A 319 -35.85 -1.43 10.22
N SER A 320 -34.89 -0.82 10.90
CA SER A 320 -34.73 -0.94 12.35
C SER A 320 -35.89 -0.30 13.11
N LEU A 321 -36.37 0.87 12.65
CA LEU A 321 -37.50 1.60 13.25
C LEU A 321 -38.83 0.87 13.04
N LEU A 322 -39.03 0.26 11.86
CA LEU A 322 -40.23 -0.54 11.57
C LEU A 322 -40.29 -1.76 12.50
N ARG A 323 -39.16 -2.47 12.66
CA ARG A 323 -39.08 -3.67 13.51
C ARG A 323 -39.39 -3.37 14.98
N THR A 324 -38.96 -2.22 15.50
CA THR A 324 -39.30 -1.81 16.87
C THR A 324 -40.75 -1.37 17.03
N GLN A 325 -41.38 -0.80 15.99
CA GLN A 325 -42.80 -0.46 16.02
C GLN A 325 -43.69 -1.70 15.97
N ASP A 326 -43.36 -2.67 15.12
CA ASP A 326 -44.07 -3.95 15.05
C ASP A 326 -43.95 -4.72 16.37
N SER A 327 -42.75 -4.79 16.96
CA SER A 327 -42.56 -5.45 18.27
C SER A 327 -43.32 -4.74 19.40
N ALA A 328 -43.45 -3.42 19.36
CA ALA A 328 -44.19 -2.66 20.37
C ALA A 328 -45.71 -2.82 20.21
N ARG A 329 -46.20 -3.03 18.98
CA ARG A 329 -47.60 -3.29 18.69
C ARG A 329 -48.01 -4.70 19.11
N ASP A 330 -47.19 -5.70 18.79
CA ASP A 330 -47.42 -7.09 19.20
C ASP A 330 -47.46 -7.23 20.73
N ALA A 331 -46.62 -6.49 21.45
CA ALA A 331 -46.61 -6.48 22.92
C ALA A 331 -47.87 -5.83 23.53
N ARG A 332 -48.49 -4.86 22.85
CA ARG A 332 -49.74 -4.22 23.30
C ARG A 332 -50.95 -5.11 23.00
N GLU A 333 -51.02 -5.70 21.82
CA GLU A 333 -52.08 -6.65 21.46
C GLU A 333 -52.05 -7.89 22.36
N ALA A 334 -50.87 -8.37 22.76
CA ALA A 334 -50.73 -9.44 23.75
C ALA A 334 -51.17 -9.04 25.17
N ALA A 335 -51.01 -7.77 25.55
CA ALA A 335 -51.45 -7.27 26.86
C ALA A 335 -52.98 -7.10 26.93
N ASP A 336 -53.62 -6.67 25.84
CA ASP A 336 -55.07 -6.52 25.75
C ASP A 336 -55.82 -7.87 25.70
N ILE A 337 -55.15 -8.96 25.30
CA ILE A 337 -55.73 -10.32 25.32
C ILE A 337 -55.67 -10.96 26.73
N VAL A 338 -54.84 -10.44 27.64
CA VAL A 338 -54.60 -11.03 28.98
C VAL A 338 -55.39 -10.33 30.09
N MET A 339 -56.07 -9.21 29.81
CA MET A 339 -56.91 -8.52 30.80
C MET A 339 -58.40 -8.62 30.43
N PRO A 340 -59.19 -9.49 31.09
CA PRO A 340 -60.64 -9.57 30.93
C PRO A 340 -61.40 -8.42 31.61
#